data_AF-A0A3B9CXU0-F1
#
_entry.id   AF-A0A3B9CXU0-F1
#
_cell.length_a   1.000
_cell.length_b   1.000
_cell.length_c   1.000
_cell.angle_alpha   90.00
_cell.angle_beta   90.00
_cell.angle_gamma   90.00
#
_symmetry.space_group_name_H-M   'P 1'
#
loop_
_entity.id
_entity.type
_entity.pdbx_description
1 polymer ?
#
loop_
_entity_poly.entity_id
_entity_poly.type
_entity_poly.pdbx_seq_one_letter_code
_entity_poly.pdbx_strand_id
1 'polypeptide(L)'
;MLVTGVGVVLPWIAVRGITCQVFFDIPRTQVGAAARVRLRVTNKWPIPVWGLSLIRGFALNTGADGDEGVALARVPGWSTVEYSWAFTPRRRGLYPNETATVETGFPFGLIRAQKEATVEGSLIVWPECVRLDGMPDTSESQNTEEQLSDRRTGDFGDMMGTRPFRPGDSLRRVHWAQTARQQTMIVTERQAPALTSVRVVLDVAADSFEFEFSDSVFELCVSTAASVCDSLHRQHSRVELILGRDVYVAGDSSVAFHRLMDAVAVADRTADQWRQPPSRTQFEIRVTTAAGAIAGCPRQVVVGEDSPSAWITVRNPQDLRERFPGEWRRLCHAS
;
A
#
# COMPACT_ATOMS: atom_id res chain seq x y z
N MET A 1 26.13 48.48 11.67
CA MET A 1 24.77 48.42 12.25
C MET A 1 23.68 48.27 11.19
N LEU A 2 23.72 49.01 10.07
CA LEU A 2 22.64 48.97 9.05
C LEU A 2 22.57 47.63 8.30
N VAL A 3 23.72 47.07 7.92
CA VAL A 3 23.83 45.77 7.23
C VAL A 3 23.31 44.61 8.11
N THR A 4 23.62 44.63 9.40
CA THR A 4 23.15 43.62 10.36
C THR A 4 21.65 43.72 10.61
N GLY A 5 21.10 44.93 10.74
CA GLY A 5 19.65 45.13 10.87
C GLY A 5 18.88 44.63 9.64
N VAL A 6 19.36 44.96 8.44
CA VAL A 6 18.76 44.50 7.17
C VAL A 6 18.84 42.98 7.06
N GLY A 7 20.00 42.36 7.33
CA GLY A 7 20.18 40.91 7.22
C GLY A 7 19.36 40.07 8.20
N VAL A 8 18.87 40.66 9.29
CA VAL A 8 18.02 40.00 10.29
C VAL A 8 16.53 40.23 10.02
N VAL A 9 16.15 41.46 9.68
CA VAL A 9 14.74 41.87 9.62
C VAL A 9 14.09 41.50 8.29
N LEU A 10 14.82 41.59 7.16
CA LEU A 10 14.27 41.31 5.83
C LEU A 10 13.79 39.85 5.64
N PRO A 11 14.54 38.82 6.06
CA PRO A 11 14.08 37.43 5.98
C PRO A 11 12.74 37.22 6.71
N TRP A 12 12.60 37.79 7.92
CA TRP A 12 11.39 37.65 8.74
C TRP A 12 10.18 38.34 8.11
N ILE A 13 10.39 39.55 7.58
CA ILE A 13 9.40 40.33 6.81
C ILE A 13 8.96 39.54 5.56
N ALA A 14 9.91 39.02 4.78
CA ALA A 14 9.63 38.28 3.55
C ALA A 14 8.73 37.06 3.78
N VAL A 15 9.05 36.25 4.79
CA VAL A 15 8.29 35.06 5.18
C VAL A 15 6.86 35.40 5.63
N ARG A 16 6.65 36.52 6.34
CA ARG A 16 5.30 36.92 6.77
C ARG A 16 4.41 37.34 5.59
N GLY A 17 4.98 37.94 4.55
CA GLY A 17 4.27 38.41 3.37
C GLY A 17 3.84 37.32 2.37
N ILE A 18 4.40 36.11 2.46
CA ILE A 18 4.09 35.00 1.53
C ILE A 18 3.10 33.99 2.12
N THR A 19 2.33 33.31 1.31
CA THR A 19 1.60 32.09 1.69
C THR A 19 1.99 30.95 0.79
N CYS A 20 2.25 29.78 1.38
CA CYS A 20 2.79 28.62 0.69
C CYS A 20 1.79 27.47 0.79
N GLN A 21 1.49 26.85 -0.35
CA GLN A 21 0.59 25.70 -0.44
C GLN A 21 1.25 24.59 -1.25
N VAL A 22 1.30 23.38 -0.71
CA VAL A 22 1.86 22.20 -1.38
C VAL A 22 0.74 21.30 -1.87
N PHE A 23 0.87 20.81 -3.09
CA PHE A 23 -0.08 19.94 -3.77
C PHE A 23 0.64 18.77 -4.42
N PHE A 24 -0.10 17.68 -4.64
CA PHE A 24 0.35 16.51 -5.36
C PHE A 24 -0.51 16.31 -6.61
N ASP A 25 0.12 16.00 -7.74
CA ASP A 25 -0.61 15.71 -8.99
C ASP A 25 -1.38 14.38 -8.92
N ILE A 26 -0.88 13.46 -8.11
CA ILE A 26 -1.44 12.13 -7.90
C ILE A 26 -1.58 11.85 -6.41
N PRO A 27 -2.64 11.15 -5.98
CA PRO A 27 -2.83 10.83 -4.56
C PRO A 27 -1.96 9.64 -4.10
N ARG A 28 -1.45 8.83 -5.04
CA ARG A 28 -0.73 7.59 -4.75
C ARG A 28 0.42 7.37 -5.72
N THR A 29 1.52 6.81 -5.22
CA THR A 29 2.66 6.33 -6.03
C THR A 29 3.28 5.11 -5.34
N GLN A 30 4.33 4.53 -5.91
CA GLN A 30 5.13 3.46 -5.31
C GLN A 30 6.53 3.97 -4.96
N VAL A 31 7.20 3.30 -4.03
CA VAL A 31 8.63 3.52 -3.78
C VAL A 31 9.42 3.41 -5.09
N GLY A 32 10.29 4.37 -5.35
CA GLY A 32 11.08 4.45 -6.58
C GLY A 32 10.36 5.04 -7.80
N ALA A 33 9.03 5.23 -7.75
CA ALA A 33 8.27 5.88 -8.82
C ALA A 33 8.13 7.39 -8.57
N ALA A 34 8.59 8.20 -9.53
CA ALA A 34 8.55 9.65 -9.43
C ALA A 34 7.11 10.20 -9.41
N ALA A 35 6.80 11.01 -8.40
CA ALA A 35 5.58 11.80 -8.30
C ALA A 35 5.90 13.29 -8.49
N ARG A 36 5.02 14.05 -9.16
CA ARG A 36 5.21 15.50 -9.28
C ARG A 36 4.59 16.20 -8.08
N VAL A 37 5.41 17.00 -7.40
CA VAL A 37 4.99 17.87 -6.29
C VAL A 37 4.94 19.29 -6.81
N ARG A 38 3.91 20.03 -6.41
CA ARG A 38 3.73 21.44 -6.77
C ARG A 38 3.65 22.30 -5.53
N LEU A 39 4.38 23.41 -5.53
CA LEU A 39 4.34 24.43 -4.50
C LEU A 39 3.83 25.73 -5.11
N ARG A 40 2.70 26.21 -4.59
CA ARG A 40 2.16 27.53 -4.91
C ARG A 40 2.60 28.51 -3.84
N VAL A 41 3.33 29.55 -4.24
CA VAL A 41 3.73 30.64 -3.38
C VAL A 41 3.01 31.90 -3.82
N THR A 42 2.23 32.50 -2.92
CA THR A 42 1.54 33.78 -3.16
C THR A 42 2.19 34.86 -2.32
N ASN A 43 2.78 35.86 -2.96
CA ASN A 43 3.32 37.03 -2.29
C ASN A 43 2.24 38.12 -2.22
N LYS A 44 1.83 38.46 -1.00
CA LYS A 44 0.80 39.47 -0.75
C LYS A 44 1.37 40.89 -0.67
N TRP A 45 2.68 41.04 -0.75
CA TRP A 45 3.39 42.31 -0.57
C TRP A 45 4.00 42.81 -1.89
N PRO A 46 4.24 44.13 -2.01
CA PRO A 46 4.87 44.71 -3.20
C PRO A 46 6.33 44.33 -3.38
N ILE A 47 7.01 43.94 -2.31
CA ILE A 47 8.45 43.64 -2.33
C ILE A 47 8.63 42.19 -2.79
N PRO A 48 9.44 41.94 -3.85
CA PRO A 48 9.74 40.57 -4.27
C PRO A 48 10.55 39.82 -3.20
N VAL A 49 10.37 38.50 -3.17
CA VAL A 49 11.08 37.60 -2.26
C VAL A 49 12.04 36.71 -3.06
N TRP A 50 13.23 36.49 -2.53
CA TRP A 50 14.29 35.70 -3.15
C TRP A 50 14.83 34.64 -2.18
N GLY A 51 15.57 33.68 -2.75
CA GLY A 51 16.28 32.66 -1.98
C GLY A 51 15.35 31.85 -1.09
N LEU A 52 14.15 31.55 -1.60
CA LEU A 52 13.24 30.65 -0.91
C LEU A 52 13.68 29.22 -1.17
N SER A 53 13.67 28.38 -0.15
CA SER A 53 13.88 26.94 -0.30
C SER A 53 12.77 26.21 0.45
N LEU A 54 12.22 25.16 -0.15
CA LEU A 54 11.34 24.24 0.58
C LEU A 54 12.21 23.20 1.27
N ILE A 55 12.22 23.21 2.59
CA ILE A 55 12.88 22.25 3.45
C ILE A 55 11.84 21.38 4.15
N ARG A 56 12.28 20.19 4.58
CA ARG A 56 11.46 19.24 5.35
C ARG A 56 10.23 18.70 4.59
N GLY A 57 9.70 17.58 5.05
CA GLY A 57 8.45 16.97 4.56
C GLY A 57 8.62 16.02 3.38
N PHE A 58 9.76 16.11 2.69
CA PHE A 58 10.08 15.31 1.51
C PHE A 58 11.45 14.62 1.63
N ALA A 59 12.13 14.77 2.76
CA ALA A 59 13.46 14.21 3.01
C ALA A 59 13.39 13.11 4.07
N LEU A 60 13.81 11.90 3.71
CA LEU A 60 14.25 10.88 4.66
C LEU A 60 15.69 10.47 4.28
N ASN A 61 16.61 11.30 4.78
CA ASN A 61 17.98 11.04 5.26
C ASN A 61 19.12 10.57 4.34
N THR A 62 20.07 11.51 4.17
CA THR A 62 21.53 11.42 4.35
C THR A 62 22.36 10.49 3.45
N GLY A 63 22.87 11.05 2.35
CA GLY A 63 24.31 11.06 2.13
C GLY A 63 24.92 12.22 2.93
N ALA A 64 26.18 12.10 3.35
CA ALA A 64 26.88 12.97 4.32
C ALA A 64 27.15 14.44 3.86
N ASP A 65 26.32 14.98 2.96
CA ASP A 65 26.36 16.36 2.48
C ASP A 65 25.02 16.62 1.77
N GLY A 66 24.11 17.45 2.30
CA GLY A 66 22.87 17.74 1.58
C GLY A 66 21.69 18.22 2.42
N ASP A 67 21.72 19.49 2.81
CA ASP A 67 20.54 20.31 3.10
C ASP A 67 19.79 20.53 1.75
N GLU A 68 19.27 19.46 1.13
CA GLU A 68 18.58 19.52 -0.18
C GLU A 68 17.16 20.05 -0.01
N GLY A 69 17.06 21.36 0.19
CA GLY A 69 15.82 22.08 -0.06
C GLY A 69 15.62 22.31 -1.56
N VAL A 70 14.38 22.26 -2.04
CA VAL A 70 14.09 22.68 -3.43
C VAL A 70 14.24 24.19 -3.50
N ALA A 71 15.31 24.66 -4.15
CA ALA A 71 15.55 26.09 -4.34
C ALA A 71 14.48 26.67 -5.27
N LEU A 72 13.71 27.62 -4.73
CA LEU A 72 12.67 28.33 -5.44
C LEU A 72 13.27 29.63 -5.98
N ALA A 73 12.92 29.95 -7.21
CA ALA A 73 13.32 31.21 -7.83
C ALA A 73 12.62 32.41 -7.14
N ARG A 74 12.89 33.61 -7.66
CA ARG A 74 12.23 34.85 -7.24
C ARG A 74 10.70 34.75 -7.33
N VAL A 75 10.00 35.21 -6.28
CA VAL A 75 8.55 35.46 -6.29
C VAL A 75 8.33 36.98 -6.38
N PRO A 76 7.81 37.50 -7.51
CA PRO A 76 7.51 38.93 -7.64
C PRO A 76 6.52 39.44 -6.58
N GLY A 77 6.50 40.75 -6.37
CA GLY A 77 5.47 41.38 -5.53
C GLY A 77 4.08 41.18 -6.10
N TRP A 78 3.07 41.06 -5.22
CA TRP A 78 1.66 40.87 -5.59
C TRP A 78 1.42 39.81 -6.66
N SER A 79 2.12 38.68 -6.55
CA SER A 79 2.06 37.61 -7.53
C SER A 79 1.92 36.25 -6.88
N THR A 80 1.40 35.31 -7.67
CA THR A 80 1.38 33.89 -7.34
C THR A 80 2.24 33.16 -8.35
N VAL A 81 3.21 32.38 -7.85
CA VAL A 81 4.11 31.56 -8.67
C VAL A 81 3.95 30.11 -8.25
N GLU A 82 3.94 29.22 -9.23
CA GLU A 82 3.88 27.78 -9.03
C GLU A 82 5.20 27.14 -9.42
N TYR A 83 5.77 26.37 -8.51
CA TYR A 83 6.99 25.60 -8.72
C TYR A 83 6.63 24.12 -8.73
N SER A 84 7.23 23.36 -9.64
CA SER A 84 7.00 21.92 -9.74
C SER A 84 8.31 21.18 -9.86
N TRP A 85 8.46 20.07 -9.13
CA TRP A 85 9.62 19.19 -9.23
C TRP A 85 9.18 17.73 -9.17
N ALA A 86 10.05 16.84 -9.66
CA ALA A 86 9.87 15.41 -9.51
C ALA A 86 10.41 14.97 -8.13
N PHE A 87 9.61 14.22 -7.40
CA PHE A 87 9.94 13.63 -6.11
C PHE A 87 9.90 12.11 -6.23
N THR A 88 11.02 11.45 -5.98
CA THR A 88 11.12 9.98 -6.01
C THR A 88 11.24 9.47 -4.57
N PRO A 89 10.16 8.97 -3.95
CA PRO A 89 10.19 8.52 -2.57
C PRO A 89 11.03 7.24 -2.43
N ARG A 90 11.89 7.22 -1.40
CA ARG A 90 12.74 6.06 -1.07
C ARG A 90 12.11 5.11 -0.05
N ARG A 91 11.12 5.58 0.68
CA ARG A 91 10.39 4.82 1.70
C ARG A 91 8.88 4.99 1.49
N ARG A 92 8.13 3.94 1.80
CA ARG A 92 6.66 3.97 1.81
C ARG A 92 6.14 4.89 2.92
N GLY A 93 4.86 5.24 2.86
CA GLY A 93 4.19 6.02 3.91
C GLY A 93 3.41 7.21 3.37
N LEU A 94 2.98 8.05 4.29
CA LEU A 94 2.26 9.29 3.99
C LEU A 94 3.24 10.45 3.81
N TYR A 95 3.08 11.18 2.72
CA TYR A 95 3.83 12.39 2.44
C TYR A 95 2.92 13.63 2.37
N PRO A 96 3.40 14.79 2.86
CA PRO A 96 4.69 14.95 3.52
C PRO A 96 4.70 14.28 4.90
N ASN A 97 5.83 13.67 5.24
CA ASN A 97 6.00 12.88 6.46
C ASN A 97 6.24 13.76 7.71
N GLU A 98 6.55 15.02 7.50
CA GLU A 98 6.69 16.08 8.50
C GLU A 98 6.17 17.40 7.90
N THR A 99 6.05 18.44 8.72
CA THR A 99 5.54 19.74 8.25
C THR A 99 6.49 20.36 7.22
N ALA A 100 6.05 20.41 5.96
CA ALA A 100 6.76 21.07 4.88
C ALA A 100 6.96 22.56 5.20
N THR A 101 8.20 23.03 5.15
CA THR A 101 8.57 24.37 5.62
C THR A 101 9.32 25.11 4.54
N VAL A 102 8.91 26.33 4.22
CA VAL A 102 9.65 27.21 3.31
C VAL A 102 10.54 28.13 4.14
N GLU A 103 11.82 28.21 3.80
CA GLU A 103 12.77 29.11 4.45
C GLU A 103 13.40 30.10 3.48
N THR A 104 13.89 31.24 4.01
CA THR A 104 14.76 32.16 3.28
C THR A 104 15.77 32.79 4.22
N GLY A 105 17.01 32.91 3.75
CA GLY A 105 18.08 33.67 4.40
C GLY A 105 18.50 34.91 3.62
N PHE A 106 17.81 35.26 2.54
CA PHE A 106 18.21 36.36 1.66
C PHE A 106 18.13 37.73 2.38
N PRO A 107 19.10 38.65 2.20
CA PRO A 107 20.21 38.61 1.24
C PRO A 107 21.54 38.05 1.76
N PHE A 108 21.79 38.05 3.07
CA PHE A 108 23.14 37.79 3.62
C PHE A 108 23.29 36.43 4.32
N GLY A 109 22.20 35.67 4.49
CA GLY A 109 22.21 34.37 5.16
C GLY A 109 22.47 34.42 6.67
N LEU A 110 22.44 35.60 7.30
CA LEU A 110 22.75 35.78 8.72
C LEU A 110 21.71 35.10 9.65
N ILE A 111 20.45 35.07 9.23
CA ILE A 111 19.35 34.35 9.88
C ILE A 111 18.51 33.70 8.79
N ARG A 112 18.02 32.48 9.05
CA ARG A 112 17.01 31.82 8.23
C ARG A 112 15.63 32.04 8.86
N ALA A 113 14.74 32.72 8.14
CA ALA A 113 13.35 32.83 8.53
C ALA A 113 12.56 31.68 7.88
N GLN A 114 11.61 31.11 8.61
CA GLN A 114 10.88 29.91 8.20
C GLN A 114 9.36 30.13 8.26
N LYS A 115 8.64 29.52 7.31
CA LYS A 115 7.19 29.49 7.23
C LYS A 115 6.71 28.08 6.95
N GLU A 116 5.77 27.59 7.74
CA GLU A 116 5.07 26.35 7.42
C GLU A 116 4.24 26.54 6.15
N ALA A 117 4.34 25.57 5.24
CA ALA A 117 3.50 25.49 4.07
C ALA A 117 2.25 24.67 4.41
N THR A 118 1.09 25.17 4.00
CA THR A 118 -0.15 24.39 4.10
C THR A 118 -0.12 23.28 3.06
N VAL A 119 -0.49 22.06 3.43
CA VAL A 119 -0.51 20.91 2.52
C VAL A 119 -1.96 20.64 2.13
N GLU A 120 -2.23 20.62 0.83
CA GLU A 120 -3.54 20.26 0.29
C GLU A 120 -3.51 18.81 -0.21
N GLY A 121 -4.09 17.92 0.60
CA GLY A 121 -4.08 16.48 0.36
C GLY A 121 -2.83 15.79 0.93
N SER A 122 -2.63 14.55 0.52
CA SER A 122 -1.47 13.74 0.88
C SER A 122 -1.09 12.83 -0.28
N LEU A 123 0.19 12.45 -0.32
CA LEU A 123 0.69 11.44 -1.24
C LEU A 123 0.94 10.15 -0.45
N ILE A 124 0.19 9.10 -0.76
CA ILE A 124 0.42 7.77 -0.19
C ILE A 124 1.43 7.04 -1.08
N VAL A 125 2.58 6.69 -0.52
CA VAL A 125 3.61 5.92 -1.21
C VAL A 125 3.48 4.46 -0.80
N TRP A 126 3.06 3.61 -1.71
CA TRP A 126 3.01 2.16 -1.50
C TRP A 126 4.42 1.54 -1.52
N PRO A 127 4.64 0.42 -0.81
CA PRO A 127 5.90 -0.31 -0.88
C PRO A 127 6.21 -0.79 -2.31
N GLU A 128 7.48 -1.11 -2.53
CA GLU A 128 7.91 -1.76 -3.77
C GLU A 128 7.21 -3.12 -3.90
N CYS A 129 6.62 -3.38 -5.07
CA CYS A 129 5.93 -4.63 -5.37
C CYS A 129 6.63 -5.35 -6.52
N VAL A 130 6.98 -6.61 -6.30
CA VAL A 130 7.51 -7.51 -7.33
C VAL A 130 6.37 -8.35 -7.89
N ARG A 131 6.37 -8.57 -9.20
CA ARG A 131 5.37 -9.38 -9.87
C ARG A 131 5.63 -10.87 -9.60
N LEU A 132 4.63 -11.57 -9.08
CA LEU A 132 4.62 -13.02 -8.89
C LEU A 132 3.63 -13.66 -9.86
N ASP A 133 4.09 -14.69 -10.57
CA ASP A 133 3.23 -15.46 -11.47
C ASP A 133 2.95 -16.83 -10.86
N GLY A 134 1.71 -17.29 -11.01
CA GLY A 134 1.23 -18.53 -10.42
C GLY A 134 0.29 -18.26 -9.25
N MET A 135 -0.79 -19.04 -9.22
CA MET A 135 -1.72 -19.10 -8.11
C MET A 135 -1.40 -20.36 -7.32
N PRO A 136 -1.19 -20.29 -6.01
CA PRO A 136 -1.05 -21.50 -5.23
C PRO A 136 -2.33 -22.34 -5.30
N ASP A 137 -2.18 -23.64 -5.54
CA ASP A 137 -3.32 -24.56 -5.64
C ASP A 137 -4.11 -24.62 -4.33
N THR A 138 -5.42 -24.37 -4.45
CA THR A 138 -6.42 -24.49 -3.38
C THR A 138 -7.04 -25.89 -3.32
N SER A 139 -6.57 -26.84 -4.14
CA SER A 139 -7.11 -28.19 -4.31
C SER A 139 -7.02 -29.04 -3.04
N GLU A 140 -5.94 -28.95 -2.27
CA GLU A 140 -5.79 -29.74 -1.02
C GLU A 140 -6.84 -29.40 0.05
N SER A 141 -7.47 -28.21 -0.04
CA SER A 141 -8.55 -27.81 0.86
C SER A 141 -9.95 -28.24 0.40
N GLN A 142 -10.08 -28.93 -0.74
CA GLN A 142 -11.34 -29.48 -1.21
C GLN A 142 -11.78 -30.72 -0.42
N ASN A 143 -10.89 -31.41 0.31
CA ASN A 143 -11.25 -32.59 1.10
C ASN A 143 -12.07 -32.29 2.37
N THR A 144 -12.48 -31.05 2.60
CA THR A 144 -13.60 -30.73 3.50
C THR A 144 -14.82 -30.35 2.66
N GLU A 145 -15.21 -31.28 1.78
CA GLU A 145 -16.54 -31.30 1.16
C GLU A 145 -17.56 -31.39 2.29
N GLU A 146 -18.16 -30.25 2.67
CA GLU A 146 -19.58 -30.16 3.05
C GLU A 146 -20.03 -28.76 3.52
N GLN A 147 -19.13 -27.78 3.77
CA GLN A 147 -19.59 -26.53 4.43
C GLN A 147 -19.28 -25.20 3.73
N LEU A 148 -18.62 -25.18 2.57
CA LEU A 148 -18.27 -23.92 1.90
C LEU A 148 -18.73 -23.86 0.43
N SER A 149 -19.97 -24.27 0.17
CA SER A 149 -20.73 -23.51 -0.82
C SER A 149 -21.17 -22.23 -0.12
N ASP A 150 -20.54 -21.11 -0.46
CA ASP A 150 -21.26 -19.85 -0.38
C ASP A 150 -22.57 -20.09 -1.14
N ARG A 151 -23.69 -20.15 -0.42
CA ARG A 151 -25.05 -20.35 -0.94
C ARG A 151 -25.51 -19.14 -1.76
N ARG A 152 -24.61 -18.53 -2.52
CA ARG A 152 -24.94 -17.59 -3.58
C ARG A 152 -25.17 -18.40 -4.84
N THR A 153 -26.45 -18.68 -5.11
CA THR A 153 -26.89 -19.10 -6.44
C THR A 153 -26.55 -17.98 -7.43
N GLY A 154 -25.47 -18.16 -8.19
CA GLY A 154 -25.07 -17.25 -9.26
C GLY A 154 -25.98 -17.40 -10.49
N ASP A 155 -26.06 -16.35 -11.32
CA ASP A 155 -26.66 -16.45 -12.67
C ASP A 155 -25.72 -17.15 -13.67
N PHE A 156 -24.44 -17.27 -13.32
CA PHE A 156 -23.36 -17.73 -14.19
C PHE A 156 -22.48 -18.73 -13.43
N GLY A 157 -22.07 -19.81 -14.09
CA GLY A 157 -21.26 -20.93 -13.54
C GLY A 157 -21.79 -22.31 -13.95
N ASP A 158 -21.21 -23.39 -13.44
CA ASP A 158 -21.56 -24.76 -13.84
C ASP A 158 -22.91 -25.22 -13.29
N MET A 159 -23.62 -26.04 -14.06
CA MET A 159 -24.92 -26.59 -13.66
C MET A 159 -24.71 -27.66 -12.58
N MET A 160 -25.12 -27.35 -11.34
CA MET A 160 -25.05 -28.27 -10.20
C MET A 160 -26.23 -29.23 -10.16
N GLY A 161 -27.40 -28.77 -10.59
CA GLY A 161 -28.62 -29.56 -10.50
C GLY A 161 -29.86 -28.79 -10.92
N THR A 162 -31.01 -29.40 -10.68
CA THR A 162 -32.32 -28.80 -10.99
C THR A 162 -33.25 -28.98 -9.80
N ARG A 163 -34.10 -27.98 -9.55
CA ARG A 163 -35.09 -28.02 -8.47
C ARG A 163 -36.43 -27.43 -8.89
N PRO A 164 -37.53 -27.70 -8.16
CA PRO A 164 -38.80 -27.02 -8.37
C PRO A 164 -38.67 -25.51 -8.18
N PHE A 165 -39.35 -24.76 -9.04
CA PHE A 165 -39.47 -23.31 -8.97
C PHE A 165 -40.13 -22.88 -7.66
N ARG A 166 -39.59 -21.82 -7.04
CA ARG A 166 -40.19 -21.16 -5.88
C ARG A 166 -40.52 -19.71 -6.22
N PRO A 167 -41.62 -19.17 -5.68
CA PRO A 167 -41.92 -17.75 -5.84
C PRO A 167 -40.73 -16.88 -5.41
N GLY A 168 -40.23 -16.03 -6.32
CA GLY A 168 -39.02 -15.22 -6.13
C GLY A 168 -37.82 -15.67 -6.99
N ASP A 169 -37.87 -16.86 -7.60
CA ASP A 169 -36.86 -17.29 -8.56
C ASP A 169 -36.98 -16.53 -9.89
N SER A 170 -35.84 -16.21 -10.49
CA SER A 170 -35.79 -15.54 -11.80
C SER A 170 -36.23 -16.50 -12.92
N LEU A 171 -37.17 -16.06 -13.77
CA LEU A 171 -37.62 -16.82 -14.94
C LEU A 171 -36.49 -17.10 -15.96
N ARG A 172 -35.40 -16.33 -15.93
CA ARG A 172 -34.20 -16.57 -16.75
C ARG A 172 -33.48 -17.87 -16.39
N ARG A 173 -33.68 -18.38 -15.16
CA ARG A 173 -33.08 -19.62 -14.67
C ARG A 173 -33.95 -20.86 -14.94
N VAL A 174 -35.11 -20.70 -15.59
CA VAL A 174 -36.04 -21.81 -15.86
C VAL A 174 -35.48 -22.70 -16.96
N HIS A 175 -35.38 -24.00 -16.66
CA HIS A 175 -35.04 -25.01 -17.64
C HIS A 175 -36.27 -25.36 -18.47
N TRP A 176 -36.53 -24.61 -19.54
CA TRP A 176 -37.75 -24.75 -20.36
C TRP A 176 -37.97 -26.16 -20.90
N ALA A 177 -36.90 -26.85 -21.35
CA ALA A 177 -37.03 -28.19 -21.90
C ALA A 177 -37.49 -29.24 -20.86
N GLN A 178 -37.00 -29.15 -19.62
CA GLN A 178 -37.38 -30.06 -18.54
C GLN A 178 -38.75 -29.69 -17.96
N THR A 179 -39.04 -28.38 -17.89
CA THR A 179 -40.34 -27.83 -17.51
C THR A 179 -41.45 -28.33 -18.44
N ALA A 180 -41.21 -28.33 -19.75
CA ALA A 180 -42.16 -28.83 -20.74
C ALA A 180 -42.43 -30.35 -20.60
N ARG A 181 -41.41 -31.13 -20.19
CA ARG A 181 -41.53 -32.59 -20.02
C ARG A 181 -42.22 -33.01 -18.72
N GLN A 182 -41.94 -32.29 -17.64
CA GLN A 182 -42.47 -32.64 -16.30
C GLN A 182 -43.73 -31.85 -15.92
N GLN A 183 -44.19 -30.93 -16.79
CA GLN A 183 -45.34 -30.03 -16.57
C GLN A 183 -45.29 -29.26 -15.24
N THR A 184 -44.10 -29.12 -14.66
CA THR A 184 -43.82 -28.36 -13.44
C THR A 184 -42.63 -27.45 -13.71
N MET A 185 -42.66 -26.23 -13.19
CA MET A 185 -41.61 -25.24 -13.47
C MET A 185 -40.33 -25.63 -12.72
N ILE A 186 -39.25 -25.82 -13.48
CA ILE A 186 -37.96 -26.30 -12.97
C ILE A 186 -36.91 -25.23 -13.17
N VAL A 187 -36.16 -24.95 -12.12
CA VAL A 187 -35.08 -23.97 -12.10
C VAL A 187 -33.75 -24.70 -12.10
N THR A 188 -32.85 -24.27 -12.97
CA THR A 188 -31.46 -24.72 -12.98
C THR A 188 -30.71 -24.07 -11.82
N GLU A 189 -30.10 -24.89 -10.96
CA GLU A 189 -29.15 -24.39 -9.96
C GLU A 189 -27.75 -24.38 -10.57
N ARG A 190 -27.14 -23.20 -10.56
CA ARG A 190 -25.76 -23.00 -11.04
C ARG A 190 -24.87 -22.65 -9.85
N GLN A 191 -23.70 -23.26 -9.79
CA GLN A 191 -22.68 -22.90 -8.81
C GLN A 191 -22.18 -21.48 -9.15
N ALA A 192 -22.06 -20.59 -8.16
CA ALA A 192 -21.27 -19.38 -8.40
C ALA A 192 -19.81 -19.78 -8.67
N PRO A 193 -19.09 -19.09 -9.58
CA PRO A 193 -17.66 -19.32 -9.74
C PRO A 193 -16.97 -19.19 -8.38
N ALA A 194 -16.25 -20.23 -7.96
CA ALA A 194 -15.49 -20.22 -6.72
C ALA A 194 -14.34 -19.24 -6.92
N LEU A 195 -14.48 -18.01 -6.41
CA LEU A 195 -13.36 -17.08 -6.34
C LEU A 195 -12.38 -17.65 -5.31
N THR A 196 -11.18 -17.98 -5.77
CA THR A 196 -10.06 -18.35 -4.90
C THR A 196 -9.82 -17.21 -3.91
N SER A 197 -10.10 -17.48 -2.64
CA SER A 197 -9.97 -16.52 -1.54
C SER A 197 -8.71 -16.82 -0.76
N VAL A 198 -7.74 -15.92 -0.81
CA VAL A 198 -6.44 -16.06 -0.15
C VAL A 198 -6.33 -15.04 0.97
N ARG A 199 -6.01 -15.52 2.17
CA ARG A 199 -5.70 -14.67 3.32
C ARG A 199 -4.20 -14.43 3.37
N VAL A 200 -3.78 -13.18 3.46
CA VAL A 200 -2.39 -12.78 3.68
C VAL A 200 -2.30 -12.18 5.07
N VAL A 201 -1.45 -12.74 5.93
CA VAL A 201 -1.21 -12.23 7.29
C VAL A 201 0.17 -11.59 7.31
N LEU A 202 0.23 -10.28 7.51
CA LEU A 202 1.49 -9.58 7.75
C LEU A 202 1.72 -9.49 9.26
N ASP A 203 2.78 -10.14 9.73
CA ASP A 203 3.20 -10.03 11.12
C ASP A 203 3.87 -8.66 11.37
N VAL A 204 3.24 -7.86 12.22
CA VAL A 204 3.68 -6.52 12.61
C VAL A 204 4.10 -6.44 14.08
N ALA A 205 4.12 -7.58 14.79
CA ALA A 205 4.41 -7.62 16.22
C ALA A 205 5.86 -7.19 16.49
N ALA A 206 6.06 -6.23 17.41
CA ALA A 206 7.38 -5.69 17.72
C ALA A 206 8.39 -6.77 18.14
N ASP A 207 7.93 -7.77 18.91
CA ASP A 207 8.70 -8.92 19.41
C ASP A 207 9.23 -9.82 18.26
N SER A 208 8.56 -9.81 17.10
CA SER A 208 9.04 -10.57 15.94
C SER A 208 10.31 -9.95 15.33
N PHE A 209 10.71 -8.73 15.72
CA PHE A 209 11.84 -8.02 15.12
C PHE A 209 12.91 -7.60 16.14
N GLU A 210 13.34 -8.49 17.03
CA GLU A 210 14.30 -8.22 18.12
C GLU A 210 15.72 -7.74 17.70
N PHE A 211 16.07 -7.70 16.41
CA PHE A 211 17.44 -7.46 15.93
C PHE A 211 17.76 -5.99 15.57
N GLU A 212 19.05 -5.62 15.61
CA GLU A 212 19.60 -4.29 15.30
C GLU A 212 19.29 -3.79 13.86
N PHE A 213 18.86 -4.69 12.96
CA PHE A 213 18.42 -4.40 11.58
C PHE A 213 16.90 -4.44 11.38
N SER A 214 16.14 -4.31 12.46
CA SER A 214 14.70 -4.55 12.49
C SER A 214 13.90 -3.74 11.46
N ASP A 215 14.22 -2.46 11.24
CA ASP A 215 13.45 -1.63 10.31
C ASP A 215 13.58 -2.16 8.87
N SER A 216 14.78 -2.50 8.44
CA SER A 216 15.01 -3.06 7.09
C SER A 216 14.32 -4.41 6.89
N VAL A 217 14.29 -5.26 7.92
CA VAL A 217 13.59 -6.55 7.88
C VAL A 217 12.07 -6.33 7.82
N PHE A 218 11.55 -5.36 8.58
CA PHE A 218 10.15 -4.97 8.54
C PHE A 218 9.74 -4.41 7.17
N GLU A 219 10.52 -3.49 6.59
CA GLU A 219 10.32 -3.00 5.21
C GLU A 219 10.26 -4.14 4.20
N LEU A 220 11.11 -5.15 4.37
CA LEU A 220 11.16 -6.33 3.51
C LEU A 220 9.93 -7.23 3.70
N CYS A 221 9.45 -7.46 4.93
CA CYS A 221 8.17 -8.12 5.20
C CYS A 221 7.01 -7.40 4.53
N VAL A 222 6.95 -6.06 4.68
CA VAL A 222 5.91 -5.24 4.08
C VAL A 222 5.93 -5.33 2.56
N SER A 223 7.11 -5.20 1.94
CA SER A 223 7.28 -5.31 0.49
C SER A 223 6.93 -6.70 -0.03
N THR A 224 7.25 -7.74 0.73
CA THR A 224 6.89 -9.14 0.41
C THR A 224 5.38 -9.35 0.46
N ALA A 225 4.71 -8.92 1.54
CA ALA A 225 3.26 -9.03 1.68
C ALA A 225 2.52 -8.22 0.61
N ALA A 226 3.00 -7.01 0.31
CA ALA A 226 2.48 -6.17 -0.76
C ALA A 226 2.58 -6.84 -2.13
N SER A 227 3.75 -7.43 -2.44
CA SER A 227 3.99 -8.16 -3.69
C SER A 227 3.04 -9.35 -3.85
N VAL A 228 2.79 -10.09 -2.77
CA VAL A 228 1.82 -11.20 -2.75
C VAL A 228 0.39 -10.67 -2.97
N CYS A 229 -0.04 -9.64 -2.23
CA CYS A 229 -1.38 -9.06 -2.39
C CYS A 229 -1.64 -8.51 -3.80
N ASP A 230 -0.68 -7.76 -4.35
CA ASP A 230 -0.73 -7.18 -5.70
C ASP A 230 -0.79 -8.28 -6.77
N SER A 231 0.01 -9.34 -6.63
CA SER A 231 0.01 -10.45 -7.57
C SER A 231 -1.30 -11.25 -7.53
N LEU A 232 -1.83 -11.54 -6.34
CA LEU A 232 -3.11 -12.24 -6.17
C LEU A 232 -4.29 -11.41 -6.72
N HIS A 233 -4.30 -10.10 -6.47
CA HIS A 233 -5.33 -9.22 -6.99
C HIS A 233 -5.30 -9.15 -8.52
N ARG A 234 -4.11 -9.08 -9.14
CA ARG A 234 -3.97 -9.13 -10.61
C ARG A 234 -4.43 -10.45 -11.23
N GLN A 235 -4.41 -11.53 -10.45
CA GLN A 235 -4.90 -12.85 -10.85
C GLN A 235 -6.40 -13.03 -10.54
N HIS A 236 -7.14 -11.96 -10.22
CA HIS A 236 -8.57 -11.96 -9.92
C HIS A 236 -8.96 -12.77 -8.67
N SER A 237 -8.03 -12.96 -7.73
CA SER A 237 -8.33 -13.57 -6.43
C SER A 237 -8.90 -12.58 -5.43
N ARG A 238 -9.75 -13.09 -4.54
CA ARG A 238 -10.18 -12.36 -3.36
C ARG A 238 -9.08 -12.42 -2.31
N VAL A 239 -8.49 -11.28 -1.99
CA VAL A 239 -7.42 -11.13 -1.01
C VAL A 239 -7.99 -10.61 0.31
N GLU A 240 -7.71 -11.30 1.41
CA GLU A 240 -7.96 -10.84 2.77
C GLU A 240 -6.62 -10.54 3.45
N LEU A 241 -6.24 -9.27 3.57
CA LEU A 241 -5.06 -8.86 4.32
C LEU A 241 -5.41 -8.70 5.80
N ILE A 242 -4.66 -9.36 6.66
CA ILE A 242 -4.67 -9.14 8.11
C ILE A 242 -3.43 -8.33 8.48
N LEU A 243 -3.65 -7.17 9.08
CA LEU A 243 -2.62 -6.26 9.57
C LEU A 243 -2.89 -5.97 11.05
N GLY A 244 -2.15 -6.62 11.95
CA GLY A 244 -2.44 -6.56 13.38
C GLY A 244 -3.84 -7.10 13.70
N ARG A 245 -4.77 -6.21 14.08
CA ARG A 245 -6.18 -6.53 14.38
C ARG A 245 -7.14 -6.21 13.22
N ASP A 246 -6.68 -5.46 12.24
CA ASP A 246 -7.53 -5.00 11.14
C ASP A 246 -7.54 -6.03 10.01
N VAL A 247 -8.69 -6.16 9.36
CA VAL A 247 -8.89 -7.04 8.21
C VAL A 247 -9.35 -6.22 7.02
N TYR A 248 -8.57 -6.24 5.95
CA TYR A 248 -8.85 -5.57 4.70
C TYR A 248 -9.18 -6.61 3.63
N VAL A 249 -10.32 -6.45 2.95
CA VAL A 249 -10.78 -7.40 1.93
C VAL A 249 -10.84 -6.71 0.58
N ALA A 250 -10.12 -7.27 -0.39
CA ALA A 250 -10.13 -6.83 -1.78
C ALA A 250 -10.50 -8.01 -2.70
N GLY A 251 -11.65 -7.93 -3.37
CA GLY A 251 -11.97 -8.80 -4.51
C GLY A 251 -11.48 -8.15 -5.81
N ASP A 252 -12.31 -8.19 -6.86
CA ASP A 252 -12.04 -7.50 -8.14
C ASP A 252 -12.15 -5.96 -8.06
N SER A 253 -12.52 -5.39 -6.91
CA SER A 253 -12.67 -3.95 -6.76
C SER A 253 -11.32 -3.26 -6.57
N SER A 254 -10.91 -2.47 -7.56
CA SER A 254 -9.72 -1.60 -7.49
C SER A 254 -9.74 -0.64 -6.28
N VAL A 255 -10.90 -0.10 -5.91
CA VAL A 255 -11.04 0.78 -4.73
C VAL A 255 -10.72 0.05 -3.42
N ALA A 256 -11.20 -1.18 -3.26
CA ALA A 256 -10.93 -2.00 -2.07
C ALA A 256 -9.45 -2.41 -2.02
N PHE A 257 -8.87 -2.75 -3.18
CA PHE A 257 -7.43 -3.03 -3.29
C PHE A 257 -6.58 -1.80 -2.94
N HIS A 258 -6.94 -0.60 -3.42
CA HIS A 258 -6.25 0.63 -3.03
C HIS A 258 -6.30 0.87 -1.53
N ARG A 259 -7.44 0.64 -0.87
CA ARG A 259 -7.53 0.76 0.61
C ARG A 259 -6.63 -0.24 1.33
N LEU A 260 -6.57 -1.48 0.83
CA LEU A 260 -5.67 -2.50 1.35
C LEU A 260 -4.21 -2.05 1.22
N MET A 261 -3.80 -1.58 0.04
CA MET A 261 -2.44 -1.09 -0.21
C MET A 261 -2.11 0.19 0.55
N ASP A 262 -3.09 1.09 0.74
CA ASP A 262 -2.96 2.28 1.58
C ASP A 262 -2.70 1.88 3.04
N ALA A 263 -3.36 0.83 3.55
CA ALA A 263 -3.10 0.32 4.90
C ALA A 263 -1.69 -0.30 5.02
N VAL A 264 -1.23 -1.05 4.01
CA VAL A 264 0.13 -1.58 3.96
C VAL A 264 1.18 -0.46 3.93
N ALA A 265 0.90 0.62 3.21
CA ALA A 265 1.79 1.77 3.11
C ALA A 265 2.00 2.50 4.43
N VAL A 266 0.98 2.55 5.29
CA VAL A 266 1.01 3.24 6.59
C VAL A 266 1.25 2.25 7.75
N ALA A 267 1.42 0.97 7.44
CA ALA A 267 1.68 -0.06 8.45
C ALA A 267 2.96 0.26 9.23
N ASP A 268 2.84 0.31 10.55
CA ASP A 268 3.95 0.48 11.48
C ASP A 268 4.05 -0.72 12.43
N ARG A 269 5.20 -0.89 13.06
CA ARG A 269 5.45 -1.93 14.05
C ARG A 269 4.53 -1.69 15.23
N THR A 270 3.65 -2.63 15.50
CA THR A 270 2.69 -2.51 16.61
C THR A 270 3.06 -3.54 17.67
N ALA A 271 3.12 -3.13 18.94
CA ALA A 271 3.35 -4.04 20.06
C ALA A 271 2.15 -4.97 20.33
N ASP A 272 1.06 -4.79 19.61
CA ASP A 272 -0.16 -5.55 19.82
C ASP A 272 -0.02 -6.89 19.11
N GLN A 273 0.09 -7.95 19.91
CA GLN A 273 0.27 -9.30 19.42
C GLN A 273 -0.88 -9.68 18.49
N TRP A 274 -0.51 -10.22 17.33
CA TRP A 274 -1.43 -10.91 16.45
C TRP A 274 -2.22 -11.96 17.25
N ARG A 275 -3.54 -11.84 17.26
CA ARG A 275 -4.42 -12.93 17.72
C ARG A 275 -4.97 -13.61 16.48
N GLN A 276 -4.83 -14.94 16.37
CA GLN A 276 -5.55 -15.73 15.37
C GLN A 276 -7.03 -15.38 15.41
N PRO A 277 -7.60 -14.70 14.40
CA PRO A 277 -9.05 -14.75 14.25
C PRO A 277 -9.41 -16.19 13.86
N PRO A 278 -10.55 -16.72 14.31
CA PRO A 278 -10.99 -18.05 13.91
C PRO A 278 -11.01 -18.13 12.38
N SER A 279 -10.21 -19.04 11.82
CA SER A 279 -10.04 -19.18 10.38
C SER A 279 -11.31 -19.76 9.76
N ARG A 280 -11.94 -18.98 8.87
CA ARG A 280 -12.97 -19.45 7.94
C ARG A 280 -12.46 -19.55 6.50
N THR A 281 -11.22 -19.12 6.26
CA THR A 281 -10.59 -19.09 4.94
C THR A 281 -9.70 -20.32 4.81
N GLN A 282 -9.89 -21.09 3.74
CA GLN A 282 -9.19 -22.36 3.48
C GLN A 282 -7.70 -22.19 3.15
N PHE A 283 -7.27 -20.97 2.82
CA PHE A 283 -5.94 -20.69 2.30
C PHE A 283 -5.32 -19.44 2.94
N GLU A 284 -4.27 -19.62 3.74
CA GLU A 284 -3.56 -18.55 4.46
C GLU A 284 -2.07 -18.56 4.08
N ILE A 285 -1.54 -17.39 3.69
CA ILE A 285 -0.11 -17.11 3.56
C ILE A 285 0.27 -16.15 4.68
N ARG A 286 1.26 -16.53 5.48
CA ARG A 286 1.82 -15.65 6.51
C ARG A 286 3.14 -15.08 6.05
N VAL A 287 3.34 -13.78 6.20
CA VAL A 287 4.63 -13.12 6.05
C VAL A 287 5.11 -12.71 7.43
N THR A 288 6.21 -13.29 7.89
CA THR A 288 6.76 -13.07 9.24
C THR A 288 8.29 -13.18 9.21
N THR A 289 8.94 -12.93 10.33
CA THR A 289 10.38 -13.16 10.52
C THR A 289 10.64 -14.57 11.05
N ALA A 290 11.91 -14.97 11.14
CA ALA A 290 12.27 -16.26 11.73
C ALA A 290 11.79 -16.42 13.19
N ALA A 291 11.81 -15.34 13.97
CA ALA A 291 11.36 -15.34 15.37
C ALA A 291 9.82 -15.48 15.49
N GLY A 292 9.06 -14.92 14.54
CA GLY A 292 7.60 -15.03 14.49
C GLY A 292 7.08 -16.26 13.73
N ALA A 293 7.98 -17.11 13.22
CA ALA A 293 7.61 -18.29 12.47
C ALA A 293 6.92 -19.34 13.37
N ILE A 294 5.85 -19.94 12.89
CA ILE A 294 5.03 -20.89 13.66
C ILE A 294 5.22 -22.28 13.06
N ALA A 295 5.74 -23.21 13.85
CA ALA A 295 5.88 -24.60 13.45
C ALA A 295 4.51 -25.21 13.05
N GLY A 296 4.48 -25.93 11.93
CA GLY A 296 3.27 -26.60 11.42
C GLY A 296 2.32 -25.72 10.62
N CYS A 297 2.60 -24.43 10.44
CA CYS A 297 1.88 -23.59 9.49
C CYS A 297 2.47 -23.77 8.08
N PRO A 298 1.68 -24.23 7.10
CA PRO A 298 2.25 -24.79 5.86
C PRO A 298 2.80 -23.73 4.89
N ARG A 299 2.26 -22.51 4.89
CA ARG A 299 2.58 -21.48 3.88
C ARG A 299 3.06 -20.18 4.54
N GLN A 300 4.23 -20.25 5.15
CA GLN A 300 4.90 -19.09 5.74
C GLN A 300 6.04 -18.59 4.86
N VAL A 301 5.98 -17.33 4.45
CA VAL A 301 7.14 -16.61 3.91
C VAL A 301 7.90 -16.01 5.08
N VAL A 302 9.10 -16.52 5.33
CA VAL A 302 9.98 -16.08 6.42
C VAL A 302 10.98 -15.08 5.87
N VAL A 303 11.10 -13.94 6.52
CA VAL A 303 12.02 -12.86 6.13
C VAL A 303 13.20 -12.81 7.09
N GLY A 304 14.40 -12.70 6.54
CA GLY A 304 15.65 -12.67 7.29
C GLY A 304 16.33 -14.03 7.30
N GLU A 305 16.42 -14.67 8.47
CA GLU A 305 17.11 -15.93 8.65
C GLU A 305 16.32 -17.14 8.12
N ASP A 306 17.04 -18.18 7.71
CA ASP A 306 16.42 -19.44 7.29
C ASP A 306 15.74 -20.11 8.49
N SER A 307 14.49 -20.51 8.29
CA SER A 307 13.72 -21.27 9.29
C SER A 307 13.24 -22.59 8.69
N PRO A 308 13.27 -23.70 9.45
CA PRO A 308 12.73 -24.98 8.97
C PRO A 308 11.21 -24.97 8.78
N SER A 309 10.50 -23.98 9.34
CA SER A 309 9.06 -23.76 9.12
C SER A 309 8.76 -22.84 7.94
N ALA A 310 9.78 -22.33 7.23
CA ALA A 310 9.61 -21.48 6.07
C ALA A 310 9.17 -22.28 4.84
N TRP A 311 8.09 -21.82 4.21
CA TRP A 311 7.72 -22.24 2.86
C TRP A 311 8.61 -21.56 1.82
N ILE A 312 8.86 -20.26 2.00
CA ILE A 312 9.80 -19.47 1.20
C ILE A 312 10.59 -18.58 2.15
N THR A 313 11.89 -18.43 1.93
CA THR A 313 12.72 -17.50 2.70
C THR A 313 13.14 -16.32 1.83
N VAL A 314 12.97 -15.10 2.33
CA VAL A 314 13.42 -13.86 1.68
C VAL A 314 14.47 -13.18 2.56
N ARG A 315 15.73 -13.17 2.11
CA ARG A 315 16.85 -12.74 2.95
C ARG A 315 17.14 -11.24 2.87
N ASN A 316 16.93 -10.66 1.69
CA ASN A 316 17.26 -9.26 1.42
C ASN A 316 16.40 -8.71 0.25
N PRO A 317 16.43 -7.39 -0.02
CA PRO A 317 15.65 -6.80 -1.11
C PRO A 317 16.00 -7.31 -2.52
N GLN A 318 17.25 -7.75 -2.75
CA GLN A 318 17.63 -8.31 -4.05
C GLN A 318 17.03 -9.71 -4.24
N ASP A 319 17.03 -10.51 -3.18
CA ASP A 319 16.41 -11.84 -3.11
C ASP A 319 14.91 -11.78 -3.44
N LEU A 320 14.22 -10.76 -2.91
CA LEU A 320 12.81 -10.46 -3.23
C LEU A 320 12.57 -10.21 -4.73
N ARG A 321 13.52 -9.58 -5.44
CA ARG A 321 13.37 -9.26 -6.86
C ARG A 321 13.75 -10.42 -7.77
N GLU A 322 14.83 -11.12 -7.44
CA GLU A 322 15.48 -12.06 -8.35
C GLU A 322 15.05 -13.52 -8.11
N ARG A 323 14.97 -13.95 -6.85
CA ARG A 323 14.75 -15.36 -6.49
C ARG A 323 13.30 -15.65 -6.12
N PHE A 324 12.68 -14.76 -5.35
CA PHE A 324 11.34 -14.95 -4.81
C PHE A 324 10.27 -15.25 -5.89
N PRO A 325 10.21 -14.56 -7.05
CA PRO A 325 9.23 -14.89 -8.08
C PRO A 325 9.41 -16.31 -8.67
N GLY A 326 10.66 -16.77 -8.78
CA GLY A 326 10.98 -18.10 -9.30
C GLY A 326 10.69 -19.22 -8.31
N GLU A 327 10.87 -18.98 -7.01
CA GLU A 327 10.47 -19.92 -5.96
C GLU A 327 8.96 -19.98 -5.80
N TRP A 328 8.29 -18.82 -5.79
CA TRP A 328 6.84 -18.71 -5.77
C TRP A 328 6.21 -19.55 -6.88
N ARG A 329 6.65 -19.34 -8.13
CA ARG A 329 6.14 -20.07 -9.28
C ARG A 329 6.34 -21.58 -9.15
N ARG A 330 7.54 -22.01 -8.72
CA ARG A 330 7.86 -23.43 -8.55
C ARG A 330 6.95 -24.09 -7.51
N LEU A 331 6.76 -23.44 -6.36
CA LEU A 331 5.97 -24.00 -5.26
C LEU A 331 4.47 -23.98 -5.55
N CYS A 332 3.98 -22.97 -6.28
CA CYS A 332 2.58 -22.93 -6.71
C CYS A 332 2.24 -24.05 -7.71
N HIS A 333 3.19 -24.53 -8.51
CA HIS A 333 3.00 -25.62 -9.48
C HIS A 333 3.36 -27.01 -8.96
N ALA A 334 4.04 -27.12 -7.82
CA ALA A 334 4.50 -28.39 -7.25
C ALA A 334 3.48 -29.02 -6.27
N SER A 335 2.33 -28.35 -6.05
CA SER A 335 1.31 -28.76 -5.07
C SER A 335 0.19 -29.55 -5.72
#